data_AF-A0A3L7S7M0-F1
#
_entry.id   AF-A0A3L7S7M0-F1
#
_cell.length_a   1.000
_cell.length_b   1.000
_cell.length_c   1.000
_cell.angle_alpha   90.00
_cell.angle_beta   90.00
_cell.angle_gamma   90.00
#
_symmetry.space_group_name_H-M   'P 1'
#
loop_
_entity.id
_entity.type
_entity.pdbx_description
1 polymer ?
#
loop_
_entity_poly.entity_id
_entity_poly.type
_entity_poly.pdbx_seq_one_letter_code
_entity_poly.pdbx_strand_id
1 'polypeptide(L)' 'MPVSTEPVRIPDERLSIERRADGTIVVRVRSEGPAQSRLPDAVFSFRCGDPQYAYWQGRLHDRTDRPAD' A
#
# COMPACT_ATOMS: atom_id res chain seq x y z
N MET A 1 21.90 14.28 -18.57
CA MET A 1 21.13 14.65 -17.37
C MET A 1 20.89 13.38 -16.57
N PRO A 2 21.40 13.22 -15.34
CA PRO A 2 21.02 12.08 -14.50
C PRO A 2 19.58 12.30 -14.03
N VAL A 3 18.67 11.38 -14.36
CA VAL A 3 17.34 11.34 -13.76
C VAL A 3 17.48 10.73 -12.37
N SER A 4 17.19 11.50 -11.32
CA SER A 4 17.11 10.97 -9.95
C SER A 4 16.14 9.80 -9.96
N THR A 5 16.66 8.58 -9.82
CA THR A 5 15.89 7.33 -9.86
C THR A 5 15.34 7.06 -8.46
N GLU A 6 14.73 8.07 -7.84
CA GLU A 6 14.00 7.81 -6.60
C GLU A 6 12.77 6.99 -6.96
N PRO A 7 12.57 5.82 -6.33
CA PRO A 7 11.40 5.01 -6.60
C PRO A 7 10.16 5.82 -6.22
N VAL A 8 9.25 5.99 -7.19
CA VAL A 8 7.98 6.69 -6.97
C VAL A 8 7.25 5.99 -5.84
N ARG A 9 7.07 6.69 -4.71
CA ARG A 9 6.32 6.19 -3.56
C ARG A 9 4.86 6.56 -3.70
N ILE A 10 3.97 5.58 -3.50
CA ILE A 10 2.55 5.84 -3.36
C ILE A 10 2.32 6.54 -1.99
N PRO A 11 1.66 7.71 -1.97
CA PRO A 11 1.36 8.45 -0.74
C PRO A 11 0.58 7.62 0.27
N ASP A 12 0.88 7.80 1.56
CA ASP A 12 0.31 6.97 2.63
C ASP A 12 -1.20 7.11 2.74
N GLU A 13 -1.72 8.32 2.54
CA GLU A 13 -3.14 8.62 2.56
C GLU A 13 -3.90 7.88 1.45
N ARG A 14 -3.23 7.49 0.37
CA ARG A 14 -3.87 6.72 -0.72
C ARG A 14 -3.81 5.22 -0.51
N LEU A 15 -3.20 4.77 0.57
CA LEU A 15 -3.01 3.35 0.84
C LEU A 15 -3.82 2.88 2.04
N SER A 16 -4.49 1.75 1.89
CA SER A 16 -5.02 0.96 2.99
C SER A 16 -4.35 -0.41 2.96
N ILE A 17 -3.79 -0.83 4.10
CA ILE A 17 -3.08 -2.10 4.22
C ILE A 17 -3.77 -2.88 5.33
N GLU A 18 -4.16 -4.11 5.07
CA GLU A 18 -4.73 -5.03 6.05
C GLU A 18 -3.97 -6.36 6.03
N ARG A 19 -3.89 -7.00 7.20
CA ARG A 19 -3.48 -8.41 7.30
C ARG A 19 -4.72 -9.24 7.63
N ARG A 20 -5.00 -10.23 6.79
CA ARG A 20 -6.11 -11.16 6.98
C ARG A 20 -5.74 -12.28 7.95
N ALA A 21 -6.74 -13.00 8.44
CA ALA A 21 -6.58 -14.10 9.40
C ALA A 21 -5.70 -15.24 8.86
N ASP A 22 -5.68 -15.45 7.54
CA ASP A 22 -4.82 -16.44 6.85
C ASP A 22 -3.36 -15.96 6.67
N GLY A 23 -3.04 -14.76 7.13
CA GLY A 23 -1.72 -14.15 6.96
C GLY A 23 -1.51 -13.43 5.62
N THR A 24 -2.49 -13.42 4.71
CA THR A 24 -2.40 -12.64 3.47
C THR A 24 -2.42 -11.15 3.78
N ILE A 25 -1.52 -10.39 3.16
CA ILE A 25 -1.53 -8.92 3.20
C ILE A 25 -2.29 -8.41 2.00
N VAL A 26 -3.31 -7.58 2.23
CA VAL A 26 -4.04 -6.90 1.17
C VAL A 26 -3.72 -5.43 1.18
N VAL A 27 -3.27 -4.93 0.04
CA VAL A 27 -2.93 -3.52 -0.18
C VAL A 27 -3.93 -2.94 -1.17
N ARG A 28 -4.68 -1.93 -0.73
CA ARG A 28 -5.58 -1.14 -1.57
C ARG A 28 -4.96 0.22 -1.85
N VAL A 29 -4.88 0.56 -3.13
CA VAL A 29 -4.43 1.87 -3.62
C VAL A 29 -5.64 2.63 -4.13
N ARG A 30 -5.99 3.74 -3.46
CA ARG A 30 -7.06 4.64 -3.91
C ARG A 30 -6.66 5.28 -5.23
N SER A 31 -7.51 5.14 -6.24
CA SER A 31 -7.31 5.81 -7.53
C SER A 31 -7.47 7.33 -7.39
N GLU A 32 -6.87 8.07 -8.32
CA GLU A 32 -6.94 9.54 -8.32
C GLU A 32 -8.11 10.01 -9.17
N GLY A 33 -8.57 11.22 -8.88
CA GLY A 33 -9.50 11.95 -9.73
C GLY A 33 -10.86 12.23 -9.09
N PRO A 34 -11.66 13.07 -9.76
CA PRO A 34 -13.00 13.43 -9.33
C PRO A 34 -13.94 12.22 -9.39
N ALA A 35 -14.95 12.20 -8.52
CA ALA A 35 -15.81 11.03 -8.32
C ALA A 35 -16.44 10.48 -9.61
N GLN A 36 -16.76 11.35 -10.58
CA GLN A 36 -17.41 10.96 -11.84
C GLN A 36 -16.47 10.27 -12.85
N SER A 37 -15.16 10.39 -12.70
CA SER A 37 -14.15 9.78 -13.59
C SER A 37 -13.12 8.92 -12.86
N ARG A 38 -13.32 8.71 -11.55
CA ARG A 38 -12.40 7.95 -10.72
C ARG A 38 -12.43 6.48 -11.13
N LEU A 39 -11.26 5.94 -11.46
CA LEU A 39 -11.08 4.52 -11.75
C LEU A 39 -11.31 3.67 -10.48
N PRO A 40 -11.52 2.36 -10.60
CA PRO A 40 -11.52 1.49 -9.43
C PRO A 40 -10.18 1.54 -8.67
N ASP A 41 -10.25 1.33 -7.36
CA ASP A 41 -9.04 1.17 -6.54
C ASP A 41 -8.28 -0.09 -6.99
N ALA A 42 -6.95 -0.01 -7.03
CA ALA A 42 -6.13 -1.17 -7.30
C ALA A 42 -5.95 -1.99 -6.02
N VAL A 43 -6.14 -3.31 -6.10
CA VAL A 43 -6.02 -4.22 -4.96
C VAL A 43 -4.99 -5.28 -5.27
N PHE A 44 -4.02 -5.44 -4.37
CA PHE A 44 -2.96 -6.42 -4.44
C PHE A 44 -3.00 -7.31 -3.21
N SER A 45 -2.76 -8.61 -3.38
CA SER A 45 -2.67 -9.57 -2.30
C SER A 45 -1.29 -10.23 -2.31
N PHE A 46 -0.64 -10.26 -1.15
CA PHE A 46 0.68 -10.84 -0.97
C PHE A 46 0.63 -11.92 0.11
N ARG A 47 1.26 -13.05 -0.16
CA ARG A 47 1.47 -14.15 0.78
C ARG A 47 2.94 -14.23 1.17
N CYS A 48 3.21 -14.93 2.26
CA CYS A 48 4.57 -15.24 2.67
C CYS A 48 5.31 -15.95 1.51
N GLY A 49 6.45 -15.40 1.10
CA GLY A 49 7.24 -15.85 -0.05
C GLY A 49 7.15 -14.95 -1.28
N ASP A 50 6.13 -14.08 -1.38
CA ASP A 50 6.06 -13.12 -2.49
C ASP A 50 7.19 -12.07 -2.38
N PRO A 51 7.79 -11.64 -3.51
CA PRO A 51 8.91 -10.69 -3.53
C PRO A 51 8.70 -9.35 -2.83
N GLN A 52 7.48 -9.03 -2.39
CA GLN A 52 7.13 -7.76 -1.71
C GLN A 52 6.39 -7.96 -0.40
N TYR A 53 6.16 -9.19 0.06
CA TYR A 53 5.40 -9.45 1.28
C TYR A 53 6.01 -8.75 2.51
N ALA A 54 7.32 -8.92 2.71
CA ALA A 54 8.03 -8.35 3.86
C ALA A 54 8.00 -6.81 3.88
N TYR A 55 8.06 -6.18 2.71
CA TYR A 55 7.95 -4.73 2.58
C TYR A 55 6.60 -4.22 3.07
N TRP A 56 5.51 -4.84 2.61
CA TRP A 56 4.16 -4.45 3.01
C TRP A 56 3.86 -4.79 4.47
N GLN A 57 4.44 -5.88 4.98
CA GLN A 57 4.34 -6.25 6.39
C GLN A 57 4.98 -5.20 7.29
N GLY A 58 6.18 -4.72 6.96
CA GLY A 58 6.85 -3.65 7.70
C GLY A 58 6.00 -2.37 7.73
N ARG A 59 5.51 -1.93 6.57
CA ARG A 59 4.68 -0.73 6.47
C ARG A 59 3.35 -0.84 7.23
N LEU A 60 2.79 -2.04 7.36
CA LEU A 60 1.61 -2.28 8.20
C LEU A 60 1.94 -2.06 9.68
N HIS A 61 3.05 -2.61 10.18
CA HIS A 61 3.47 -2.43 11.57
C HIS A 61 3.76 -0.96 11.89
N ASP A 62 4.47 -0.24 11.02
CA ASP A 62 4.77 1.19 11.19
C ASP A 62 3.51 2.07 11.31
N ARG A 63 2.40 1.63 10.69
CA ARG A 63 1.11 2.34 10.76
C ARG A 63 0.32 2.01 12.03
N THR A 64 0.45 0.80 12.55
CA THR A 64 -0.18 0.41 13.81
C THR A 64 0.48 1.09 15.01
N ASP A 65 1.76 1.43 14.92
CA ASP A 65 2.53 2.08 15.99
C ASP A 65 2.31 3.60 16.06
N ARG A 66 1.71 4.22 15.03
CA ARG A 66 1.40 5.65 15.06
C ARG A 66 0.18 5.88 15.97
N PRO A 67 0.31 6.62 17.09
CA PRO A 67 -0.83 6.89 17.96
C PRO A 67 -1.87 7.69 17.18
N ALA A 68 -3.15 7.36 17.40
CA ALA A 68 -4.25 8.17 16.93
C ALA A 68 -4.17 9.54 17.63
N ASP A 69 -3.95 10.60 16.86
CA ASP A 69 -4.05 11.98 17.32
C ASP A 69 -5.53 12.33 17.59
#